data_AF-A0A3T0RRU3-F1
#
_entry.id   AF-A0A3T0RRU3-F1
#
_cell.length_a   1.000
_cell.length_b   1.000
_cell.length_c   1.000
_cell.angle_alpha   90.00
_cell.angle_beta   90.00
_cell.angle_gamma   90.00
#
_symmetry.space_group_name_H-M   'P 1'
#
loop_
_entity.id
_entity.type
_entity.pdbx_description
1 polymer ?
#
loop_
_entity_poly.entity_id
_entity_poly.type
_entity_poly.pdbx_seq_one_letter_code
_entity_poly.pdbx_strand_id
1 'polypeptide(L)'
;MKKMLIKVKKMQDFIDLFAGLSKQRLELLWQIKSLRPGSVYELANALQKSQPYIQKEVNFLAEKGLISLSKSKTDGRNRVKPEVNYQVLSFEMDFIGAGKDNE
;
A
#
# COMPACT_ATOMS: atom_id res chain seq x y z
N MET A 1 -18.17 7.81 -2.75
CA MET A 1 -17.11 6.79 -2.93
C MET A 1 -15.88 7.21 -2.14
N LYS A 2 -15.19 6.30 -1.41
CA LYS A 2 -13.99 6.67 -0.62
C LYS A 2 -12.78 6.88 -1.56
N LYS A 3 -12.14 8.05 -1.49
CA LYS A 3 -10.93 8.41 -2.25
C LYS A 3 -9.76 8.58 -1.29
N MET A 4 -8.59 8.07 -1.66
CA MET A 4 -7.34 8.38 -0.97
C MET A 4 -6.55 9.35 -1.83
N LEU A 5 -6.20 10.50 -1.24
CA LEU A 5 -5.39 11.53 -1.88
C LEU A 5 -4.05 11.61 -1.15
N ILE A 6 -2.97 11.42 -1.88
CA ILE A 6 -1.61 11.64 -1.39
C ILE A 6 -1.14 12.97 -1.97
N LYS A 7 -1.04 13.99 -1.10
CA LYS A 7 -0.44 15.27 -1.46
C LYS A 7 1.07 15.18 -1.32
N VAL A 8 1.77 15.38 -2.41
CA VAL A 8 3.24 15.34 -2.45
C VAL A 8 3.78 16.75 -2.47
N LYS A 9 4.59 17.08 -1.47
CA LYS A 9 5.16 18.43 -1.29
C LYS A 9 6.47 18.64 -2.05
N LYS A 10 7.25 17.57 -2.26
CA LYS A 10 8.53 17.60 -2.97
C LYS A 10 8.57 16.53 -4.03
N MET A 11 9.20 16.82 -5.17
CA MET A 11 9.41 15.85 -6.24
C MET A 11 10.11 14.58 -5.73
N GLN A 12 11.10 14.73 -4.83
CA GLN A 12 11.82 13.59 -4.26
C GLN A 12 10.90 12.63 -3.49
N ASP A 13 9.92 13.14 -2.73
CA ASP A 13 8.98 12.28 -1.99
C ASP A 13 8.11 11.44 -2.93
N PHE A 14 7.75 12.01 -4.09
CA PHE A 14 7.02 11.29 -5.13
C PHE A 14 7.91 10.23 -5.78
N ILE A 15 9.16 10.57 -6.12
CA ILE A 15 10.12 9.63 -6.69
C ILE A 15 10.37 8.47 -5.71
N ASP A 16 10.61 8.74 -4.43
CA ASP A 16 10.87 7.70 -3.42
C ASP A 16 9.67 6.78 -3.23
N LEU A 17 8.46 7.33 -3.26
CA LEU A 17 7.23 6.54 -3.20
C LEU A 17 7.07 5.65 -4.44
N PHE A 18 7.26 6.20 -5.64
CA PHE A 18 7.08 5.48 -6.89
C PHE A 18 8.21 4.47 -7.17
N ALA A 19 9.45 4.79 -6.83
CA ALA A 19 10.58 3.86 -6.92
C ALA A 19 10.36 2.64 -6.02
N GLY A 20 9.71 2.83 -4.87
CA GLY A 20 9.30 1.75 -3.99
C GLY A 20 8.07 0.97 -4.49
N LEU A 21 7.25 1.51 -5.38
CA LEU A 21 6.04 0.88 -5.91
C LEU A 21 6.34 0.08 -7.18
N SER A 22 6.99 -1.06 -7.01
CA SER A 22 7.18 -2.02 -8.10
C SER A 22 5.83 -2.50 -8.68
N LYS A 23 5.85 -2.98 -9.92
CA LYS A 23 4.70 -3.63 -10.56
C LYS A 23 4.02 -4.65 -9.64
N GLN A 24 4.82 -5.50 -8.98
CA GLN A 24 4.33 -6.53 -8.07
C GLN A 24 3.56 -5.95 -6.87
N ARG A 25 3.98 -4.79 -6.34
CA ARG A 25 3.30 -4.12 -5.23
C ARG A 25 1.98 -3.47 -5.66
N LEU A 26 1.94 -2.92 -6.87
CA LEU A 26 0.71 -2.40 -7.46
C LEU A 26 -0.29 -3.53 -7.74
N GLU A 27 0.20 -4.67 -8.24
CA GLU A 27 -0.62 -5.88 -8.40
C GLU A 27 -1.11 -6.40 -7.05
N LEU A 28 -0.26 -6.40 -6.02
CA LEU A 28 -0.64 -6.81 -4.66
C LEU A 28 -1.72 -5.90 -4.07
N LEU A 29 -1.62 -4.57 -4.27
CA LEU A 29 -2.69 -3.62 -3.88
C LEU A 29 -4.03 -3.99 -4.53
N TRP A 30 -4.01 -4.27 -5.84
CA TRP A 30 -5.20 -4.70 -6.57
C TRP A 30 -5.75 -6.03 -6.06
N GLN A 31 -4.87 -6.99 -5.76
CA GLN A 31 -5.24 -8.30 -5.24
C GLN A 31 -5.84 -8.21 -3.83
N ILE A 32 -5.27 -7.42 -2.92
CA ILE A 32 -5.83 -7.17 -1.59
C ILE A 32 -7.23 -6.57 -1.71
N LYS A 33 -7.41 -5.60 -2.61
CA LYS A 33 -8.71 -4.95 -2.88
C LYS A 33 -9.76 -5.95 -3.37
N SER A 34 -9.36 -6.79 -4.33
CA SER A 34 -10.26 -7.68 -5.07
C SER A 34 -10.61 -8.93 -4.26
N LEU A 35 -9.60 -9.56 -3.65
CA LEU A 35 -9.76 -10.81 -2.89
C LEU A 35 -10.29 -10.59 -1.48
N ARG A 36 -10.05 -9.41 -0.89
CA ARG A 36 -10.41 -9.07 0.50
C ARG A 36 -10.03 -10.17 1.50
N PRO A 37 -8.76 -10.59 1.53
CA PRO A 37 -8.33 -11.71 2.35
C PRO A 37 -8.62 -11.46 3.84
N GLY A 38 -9.03 -12.50 4.56
CA GLY A 38 -9.20 -12.45 6.01
C GLY A 38 -7.87 -12.41 6.79
N SER A 39 -6.74 -12.76 6.14
CA SER A 39 -5.41 -12.66 6.74
C SER A 39 -4.27 -12.61 5.69
N VAL A 40 -3.07 -12.20 6.12
CA VAL A 40 -1.84 -12.30 5.31
C VAL A 40 -1.55 -13.74 4.87
N TYR A 41 -1.85 -14.72 5.73
CA TYR A 41 -1.71 -16.14 5.40
C TYR A 41 -2.63 -16.57 4.27
N GLU A 42 -3.90 -16.16 4.35
CA GLU A 42 -4.90 -16.43 3.31
C GLU A 42 -4.52 -15.77 1.98
N LEU A 43 -4.03 -14.53 2.01
CA LEU A 43 -3.51 -13.85 0.84
C LEU A 43 -2.32 -14.60 0.21
N ALA A 44 -1.38 -15.08 1.04
CA ALA A 44 -0.22 -15.85 0.57
C ALA A 44 -0.64 -17.16 -0.13
N ASN A 45 -1.59 -17.88 0.46
CA ASN A 45 -2.13 -19.09 -0.14
C ASN A 45 -2.86 -18.80 -1.47
N ALA A 46 -3.70 -17.77 -1.52
CA ALA A 46 -4.44 -17.39 -2.72
C ALA A 46 -3.52 -17.00 -3.88
N LEU A 47 -2.39 -16.34 -3.58
CA LEU A 47 -1.41 -15.89 -4.57
C LEU A 47 -0.31 -16.93 -4.86
N GLN A 48 -0.35 -18.09 -4.19
CA GLN A 48 0.71 -19.12 -4.26
C GLN A 48 2.11 -18.53 -4.00
N LYS A 49 2.21 -17.64 -3.02
CA LYS A 49 3.47 -17.01 -2.58
C LYS A 49 3.78 -17.42 -1.15
N SER A 50 5.05 -17.32 -0.75
CA SER A 50 5.43 -17.58 0.63
C SER A 50 4.87 -16.51 1.58
N GLN A 51 4.47 -16.93 2.78
CA GLN A 51 3.96 -16.00 3.79
C GLN A 51 4.99 -14.91 4.18
N PRO A 52 6.30 -15.18 4.34
CA PRO A 52 7.29 -14.14 4.61
C PRO A 52 7.39 -13.10 3.49
N TYR A 53 7.28 -13.53 2.22
CA TYR A 53 7.28 -12.61 1.09
C TYR A 53 6.06 -11.69 1.16
N ILE A 54 4.85 -12.24 1.29
CA ILE A 54 3.64 -11.40 1.38
C ILE A 54 3.67 -10.51 2.60
N GLN A 55 4.15 -10.99 3.75
CA GLN A 55 4.27 -10.20 4.97
C GLN A 55 5.20 -8.98 4.78
N LYS A 56 6.32 -9.15 4.06
CA LYS A 56 7.22 -8.03 3.72
C LYS A 56 6.51 -6.99 2.85
N GLU A 57 5.80 -7.45 1.83
CA GLU A 57 5.15 -6.57 0.86
C GLU A 57 3.95 -5.82 1.46
N VAL A 58 3.12 -6.48 2.27
CA VAL A 58 2.01 -5.81 2.99
C VAL A 58 2.52 -4.83 4.05
N ASN A 59 3.63 -5.13 4.74
CA ASN A 59 4.23 -4.17 5.66
C ASN A 59 4.71 -2.91 4.92
N PHE A 60 5.41 -3.07 3.79
CA PHE A 60 5.83 -1.95 2.96
C PHE A 60 4.64 -1.08 2.53
N LEU A 61 3.57 -1.70 2.02
CA LEU A 61 2.36 -0.96 1.60
C LEU A 61 1.70 -0.23 2.78
N ALA A 62 1.70 -0.83 3.97
CA ALA A 62 1.14 -0.23 5.18
C ALA A 62 1.99 0.95 5.68
N GLU A 63 3.32 0.83 5.65
CA GLU A 63 4.25 1.90 6.00
C GLU A 63 4.09 3.12 5.08
N LYS A 64 3.76 2.90 3.81
CA LYS A 64 3.44 3.96 2.84
C LYS A 64 1.99 4.46 2.94
N GLY A 65 1.20 3.94 3.89
CA GLY A 65 -0.21 4.33 4.10
C GLY A 65 -1.16 3.85 3.00
N LEU A 66 -0.72 2.94 2.12
CA LEU A 66 -1.50 2.46 0.97
C LEU A 66 -2.47 1.34 1.35
N ILE A 67 -2.26 0.70 2.49
CA ILE A 67 -3.20 -0.24 3.10
C ILE A 67 -3.25 -0.04 4.60
N SER A 68 -4.30 -0.53 5.24
CA SER A 68 -4.34 -0.71 6.69
C SER A 68 -4.15 -2.17 7.06
N LEU A 69 -3.48 -2.42 8.18
CA LEU A 69 -3.36 -3.75 8.79
C LEU A 69 -4.17 -3.77 10.09
N SER A 70 -5.14 -4.67 10.19
CA SER A 70 -5.84 -4.92 11.46
C SER A 70 -5.39 -6.24 12.08
N LYS A 71 -5.12 -6.22 13.38
CA LYS A 71 -4.79 -7.44 14.13
C LYS A 71 -6.08 -7.97 14.76
N SER A 72 -6.35 -9.24 14.54
CA SER A 72 -7.48 -9.94 15.17
C SER A 72 -7.00 -11.24 15.79
N LYS A 73 -7.73 -11.72 16.80
CA LYS A 73 -7.57 -13.07 17.34
C LYS A 73 -8.77 -13.88 16.91
N THR A 74 -8.53 -14.97 16.18
CA THR A 74 -9.56 -15.94 15.77
C THR A 74 -9.02 -17.32 16.11
N ASP A 75 -9.81 -18.12 16.84
CA ASP A 75 -9.44 -19.47 17.29
C ASP A 75 -8.10 -19.51 18.05
N GLY A 76 -7.85 -18.51 18.90
CA GLY A 76 -6.60 -18.38 19.66
C GLY A 76 -5.37 -17.98 18.84
N ARG A 77 -5.49 -17.81 17.51
CA ARG A 77 -4.39 -17.40 16.63
C ARG A 77 -4.47 -15.91 16.28
N ASN A 78 -3.34 -15.23 16.34
CA ASN A 78 -3.21 -13.87 15.83
C ASN A 78 -3.26 -13.88 14.31
N ARG A 79 -4.17 -13.09 13.73
CA ARG A 79 -4.29 -12.85 12.29
C ARG A 79 -4.02 -11.38 12.02
N VAL A 80 -3.24 -11.13 10.98
CA VAL A 80 -3.04 -9.78 10.43
C VAL A 80 -3.85 -9.71 9.16
N LYS A 81 -4.84 -8.82 9.10
CA LYS A 81 -5.71 -8.63 7.94
C LYS A 81 -5.30 -7.37 7.17
N PRO A 82 -4.86 -7.49 5.91
CA PRO A 82 -4.59 -6.34 5.05
C PRO A 82 -5.86 -5.85 4.36
N GLU A 83 -6.06 -4.52 4.31
CA GLU A 83 -7.25 -3.91 3.70
C GLU A 83 -6.92 -2.64 2.89
N VAL A 84 -7.52 -2.53 1.71
CA VAL A 84 -7.52 -1.31 0.88
C VAL A 84 -8.84 -0.57 1.06
N ASN A 85 -8.83 0.48 1.88
CA ASN A 85 -10.02 1.20 2.35
C ASN A 85 -10.49 2.36 1.43
N TYR A 86 -9.99 2.43 0.20
CA TYR A 86 -10.35 3.44 -0.81
C TYR A 86 -10.64 2.81 -2.17
N GLN A 87 -11.46 3.44 -2.98
CA GLN A 87 -11.79 2.99 -4.35
C GLN A 87 -10.90 3.66 -5.40
N VAL A 88 -10.44 4.88 -5.12
CA VAL A 88 -9.58 5.67 -6.00
C VAL A 88 -8.36 6.09 -5.22
N LEU A 89 -7.18 5.85 -5.79
CA LEU A 89 -5.90 6.42 -5.35
C LEU A 89 -5.57 7.59 -6.28
N SER A 90 -5.29 8.75 -5.70
CA SER A 90 -4.85 9.92 -6.46
C SER A 90 -3.63 10.54 -5.80
N PHE A 91 -2.76 11.07 -6.65
CA PHE A 91 -1.60 11.85 -6.26
C PHE A 91 -1.83 13.27 -6.72
N GLU A 92 -1.54 14.24 -5.86
CA GLU A 92 -1.58 15.66 -6.17
C GLU A 92 -0.24 16.25 -5.80
N MET A 93 0.35 16.98 -6.74
CA MET A 93 1.63 17.66 -6.59
C MET A 93 1.48 19.07 -7.13
N ASP A 94 1.86 20.04 -6.31
CA ASP A 94 1.93 21.43 -6.71
C ASP A 94 3.32 21.73 -7.28
N PHE A 95 3.37 22.26 -8.50
CA PHE A 95 4.62 22.65 -9.18
C PHE A 95 4.98 24.13 -8.98
N ILE A 96 4.26 24.83 -8.10
CA ILE A 96 4.44 26.27 -7.89
C ILE A 96 5.81 26.49 -7.23
N GLY A 97 6.78 27.02 -7.98
CA GLY A 97 8.13 27.34 -7.49
C GLY A 97 9.28 26.53 -8.08
N ALA A 98 9.07 25.70 -9.11
CA ALA A 98 10.12 24.90 -9.78
C ALA A 98 11.24 25.72 -10.48
N GLY A 99 11.38 27.02 -10.17
CA GLY A 99 12.41 27.92 -10.67
C GLY A 99 12.94 28.92 -9.62
N LYS A 100 12.79 28.66 -8.31
CA LYS A 100 13.34 29.55 -7.24
C LYS A 100 14.42 28.91 -6.36
N ASP A 101 15.07 27.86 -6.84
CA ASP A 101 16.22 27.24 -6.16
C ASP A 101 17.55 27.55 -6.85
N ASN A 102 17.63 28.68 -7.59
CA ASN A 102 18.87 29.24 -8.11
C ASN A 102 18.95 30.73 -7.70
N GLU A 103 19.19 31.00 -6.43
CA GLU A 103 19.82 32.26 -5.99
C GLU A 103 20.72 32.00 -4.78
#